data_AF-A0A1Q9H1E7-F1
#
_entry.id   AF-A0A1Q9H1E7-F1
#
_cell.length_a   1.000
_cell.length_b   1.000
_cell.length_c   1.000
_cell.angle_alpha   90.00
_cell.angle_beta   90.00
_cell.angle_gamma   90.00
#
_symmetry.space_group_name_H-M   'P 1'
#
loop_
_entity.id
_entity.type
_entity.pdbx_description
1 polymer ?
#
loop_
_entity_poly.entity_id
_entity_poly.type
_entity_poly.pdbx_seq_one_letter_code
_entity_poly.pdbx_strand_id
1 'polypeptide(L)'
;MNLQIISADSYLLRSGFIEEASELARKAGVDVQYLDFSRYDSPEEALKNPDNMNFLHAIEDDTKPRLLWFDNCDSLAPLSCSLTYSLRSQLTTRLTNNIQSVFIAKKEALDLMFNNYSAAFYHSNFSITQ
;
A
#
# COMPACT_ATOMS: atom_id res chain seq x y z
N MET A 1 0.53 6.27 -17.38
CA MET A 1 0.11 5.19 -16.47
C MET A 1 0.86 5.41 -15.17
N ASN A 2 0.18 5.70 -14.07
CA ASN A 2 0.85 5.93 -12.78
C ASN A 2 1.07 4.57 -12.13
N LEU A 3 2.29 4.04 -12.22
CA LEU A 3 2.66 2.70 -11.75
C LEU A 3 3.00 2.67 -10.25
N GLN A 4 2.94 3.81 -9.55
CA GLN A 4 3.34 3.97 -8.15
C GLN A 4 2.52 3.14 -7.16
N ILE A 5 1.29 2.75 -7.54
CA ILE A 5 0.42 1.92 -6.71
C ILE A 5 0.10 0.64 -7.47
N ILE A 6 0.46 -0.48 -6.88
CA ILE A 6 0.10 -1.82 -7.32
C ILE A 6 -0.94 -2.37 -6.36
N SER A 7 -1.88 -3.16 -6.88
CA SER A 7 -2.78 -3.97 -6.05
C SER A 7 -2.65 -5.44 -6.35
N ALA A 8 -2.85 -6.28 -5.35
CA ALA A 8 -2.86 -7.72 -5.52
C ALA A 8 -3.87 -8.40 -4.58
N ASP A 9 -4.64 -9.34 -5.13
CA ASP A 9 -5.57 -10.18 -4.40
C ASP A 9 -4.79 -11.15 -3.50
N SER A 10 -5.05 -11.08 -2.21
CA SER A 10 -4.35 -11.88 -1.20
C SER A 10 -4.53 -13.39 -1.41
N TYR A 11 -5.64 -13.84 -2.01
CA TYR A 11 -5.87 -15.27 -2.29
C TYR A 11 -5.09 -15.80 -3.49
N LEU A 12 -4.69 -14.91 -4.41
CA LEU A 12 -3.95 -15.27 -5.62
C LEU A 12 -2.43 -15.10 -5.44
N LEU A 13 -2.00 -14.43 -4.36
CA LEU A 13 -0.59 -14.33 -4.02
C LEU A 13 -0.03 -15.68 -3.56
N ARG A 14 1.06 -16.12 -4.19
CA ARG A 14 1.79 -17.30 -3.71
C ARG A 14 2.38 -17.03 -2.32
N SER A 15 2.39 -18.05 -1.47
CA SER A 15 3.12 -18.01 -0.20
C SER A 15 4.61 -17.68 -0.46
N GLY A 16 5.18 -16.82 0.38
CA GLY A 16 6.57 -16.36 0.26
C GLY A 16 6.81 -15.26 -0.78
N PHE A 17 5.81 -14.84 -1.56
CA PHE A 17 5.99 -13.78 -2.57
C PHE A 17 6.51 -12.46 -1.97
N ILE A 18 5.89 -12.01 -0.87
CA ILE A 18 6.28 -10.75 -0.20
C ILE A 18 7.74 -10.83 0.26
N GLU A 19 8.15 -11.95 0.85
CA GLU A 19 9.51 -12.17 1.33
C GLU A 19 10.52 -12.17 0.17
N GLU A 20 10.28 -12.98 -0.87
CA GLU A 20 11.14 -13.09 -2.04
C GLU A 20 11.29 -11.74 -2.77
N ALA A 21 10.17 -11.05 -3.00
CA ALA A 21 10.18 -9.72 -3.64
C ALA A 21 10.92 -8.70 -2.78
N SER A 22 10.75 -8.75 -1.45
CA SER A 22 11.43 -7.86 -0.51
C SER A 22 12.94 -8.11 -0.49
N GLU A 23 13.39 -9.36 -0.55
CA GLU A 23 14.82 -9.68 -0.65
C GLU A 23 15.44 -9.15 -1.94
N LEU A 24 14.75 -9.32 -3.07
CA LEU A 24 15.21 -8.80 -4.36
C LEU A 24 15.30 -7.26 -4.34
N ALA A 25 14.29 -6.59 -3.78
CA ALA A 25 14.30 -5.14 -3.61
C ALA A 25 15.48 -4.66 -2.76
N ARG A 26 15.72 -5.29 -1.59
CA ARG A 26 16.87 -4.94 -0.73
C ARG A 26 18.21 -5.15 -1.42
N LYS A 27 18.37 -6.26 -2.17
CA LYS A 27 19.59 -6.52 -2.96
C LYS A 27 19.83 -5.46 -4.03
N ALA A 28 18.77 -4.80 -4.53
CA ALA A 28 18.85 -3.68 -5.46
C ALA A 28 19.03 -2.31 -4.78
N GLY A 29 19.18 -2.26 -3.45
CA GLY A 29 19.31 -1.02 -2.69
C GLY A 29 18.00 -0.27 -2.46
N VAL A 30 16.85 -0.94 -2.65
CA VAL A 30 15.52 -0.40 -2.33
C VAL A 30 15.22 -0.70 -0.87
N ASP A 31 14.82 0.33 -0.12
CA ASP A 31 14.41 0.17 1.26
C ASP A 31 12.98 -0.41 1.33
N VAL A 32 12.74 -1.38 2.20
CA VAL A 32 11.48 -2.13 2.22
C VAL A 32 10.80 -1.96 3.57
N GLN A 33 9.58 -1.45 3.55
CA GLN A 33 8.73 -1.33 4.72
C GLN A 33 7.47 -2.16 4.54
N TYR A 34 7.03 -2.77 5.65
CA TYR A 34 5.90 -3.69 5.68
C TYR A 34 4.98 -3.32 6.84
N LEU A 35 3.68 -3.28 6.56
CA LEU A 35 2.65 -3.08 7.56
C LEU A 35 1.47 -4.03 7.29
N ASP A 36 1.16 -4.85 8.28
CA ASP A 36 -0.01 -5.74 8.28
C ASP A 36 -1.18 -5.07 9.02
N PHE A 37 -2.19 -4.64 8.26
CA PHE A 37 -3.35 -3.93 8.79
C PHE A 37 -4.31 -4.84 9.55
N SER A 38 -4.21 -6.17 9.41
CA SER A 38 -5.07 -7.11 10.14
C SER A 38 -4.75 -7.17 11.64
N ARG A 39 -3.59 -6.62 12.04
CA ARG A 39 -3.12 -6.59 13.44
C ARG A 39 -3.71 -5.44 14.26
N TYR A 40 -4.54 -4.59 13.66
CA TYR A 40 -5.05 -3.36 14.27
C TYR A 40 -6.56 -3.26 14.09
N ASP A 41 -7.24 -2.58 15.01
CA ASP A 41 -8.70 -2.40 14.95
C ASP A 41 -9.11 -1.37 13.89
N SER A 42 -8.20 -0.44 13.56
CA SER A 42 -8.43 0.61 12.57
C SER A 42 -7.17 0.96 11.76
N PRO A 43 -7.33 1.50 10.54
CA PRO A 43 -6.22 2.03 9.76
C PRO A 43 -5.44 3.13 10.47
N GLU A 44 -6.12 3.99 11.22
CA GLU A 44 -5.51 5.07 11.99
C GLU A 44 -4.61 4.53 13.09
N GLU A 45 -5.05 3.49 13.77
CA GLU A 45 -4.23 2.79 14.76
C GLU A 45 -3.01 2.15 14.09
N ALA A 46 -3.17 1.47 12.96
CA ALA A 46 -2.07 0.86 12.23
C ALA A 46 -0.98 1.88 11.85
N LEU A 47 -1.34 3.03 11.28
CA LEU A 47 -0.36 4.03 10.83
C LEU A 47 0.22 4.89 11.96
N LYS A 48 -0.52 5.10 13.06
CA LYS A 48 -0.07 5.94 14.19
C LYS A 48 0.54 5.15 15.34
N ASN A 49 0.53 3.82 15.26
CA ASN A 49 1.19 2.99 16.26
C ASN A 49 2.69 3.34 16.31
N PRO A 50 3.27 3.59 17.50
CA PRO A 50 4.70 3.87 17.64
C PRO A 50 5.62 2.85 16.97
N ASP A 51 5.22 1.57 16.93
CA ASP A 51 5.99 0.49 16.30
C ASP A 51 6.06 0.62 14.77
N ASN A 52 5.12 1.35 14.17
CA ASN A 52 5.00 1.52 12.71
C ASN A 52 5.45 2.89 12.21
N MET A 53 6.05 3.73 13.07
CA MET A 53 6.51 5.07 12.69
C MET A 53 7.48 5.04 11.52
N ASN A 54 8.30 3.99 11.40
CA ASN A 54 9.19 3.81 10.24
C ASN A 54 8.41 3.68 8.92
N PHE A 55 7.27 2.99 8.94
CA PHE A 55 6.41 2.87 7.76
C PHE A 55 5.81 4.22 7.37
N LEU A 56 5.33 4.99 8.36
CA LEU A 56 4.80 6.34 8.12
C LEU A 56 5.86 7.31 7.60
N HIS A 57 7.05 7.32 8.21
CA HIS A 57 8.18 8.12 7.71
C HIS A 57 8.62 7.70 6.31
N ALA A 58 8.54 6.40 6.01
CA ALA A 58 8.85 5.88 4.69
C ALA A 58 7.84 6.31 3.63
N ILE A 59 6.57 6.51 4.02
CA ILE A 59 5.62 7.24 3.18
C ILE A 59 6.14 8.66 3.03
N GLU A 60 6.42 9.44 4.06
CA GLU A 60 6.67 10.88 3.91
C GLU A 60 7.97 11.26 3.16
N ASP A 61 9.04 10.48 3.30
CA ASP A 61 10.35 10.78 2.71
C ASP A 61 10.49 10.16 1.30
N ASP A 62 10.93 10.95 0.32
CA ASP A 62 11.06 10.53 -1.09
C ASP A 62 12.52 10.52 -1.59
N THR A 63 13.48 10.68 -0.67
CA THR A 63 14.91 10.80 -0.99
C THR A 63 15.57 9.51 -1.45
N LYS A 64 14.93 8.35 -1.20
CA LYS A 64 15.46 7.02 -1.50
C LYS A 64 14.41 6.14 -2.17
N PRO A 65 14.82 5.17 -3.00
CA PRO A 65 13.93 4.14 -3.51
C PRO A 65 13.31 3.32 -2.38
N ARG A 66 11.99 3.15 -2.38
CA ARG A 66 11.23 2.42 -1.36
C ARG A 66 10.17 1.51 -1.95
N LEU A 67 9.97 0.39 -1.27
CA LEU A 67 8.86 -0.54 -1.49
C LEU A 67 8.04 -0.62 -0.21
N LEU A 68 6.77 -0.23 -0.30
CA LEU A 68 5.82 -0.21 0.82
C LEU A 68 4.79 -1.32 0.63
N TRP A 69 4.75 -2.27 1.55
CA TRP A 69 3.72 -3.31 1.59
C TRP A 69 2.61 -2.92 2.55
N PHE A 70 1.42 -2.68 2.01
CA PHE A 70 0.17 -2.55 2.75
C PHE A 70 -0.51 -3.93 2.74
N ASP A 71 -0.16 -4.79 3.68
CA ASP A 71 -0.68 -6.15 3.73
C ASP A 71 -1.99 -6.25 4.54
N ASN A 72 -2.86 -7.17 4.14
CA ASN A 72 -4.22 -7.35 4.65
C ASN A 72 -4.99 -6.03 4.85
N CYS A 73 -4.90 -5.13 3.86
CA CYS A 73 -5.34 -3.74 4.00
C CYS A 73 -6.83 -3.52 3.70
N ASP A 74 -7.67 -4.53 3.93
CA ASP A 74 -9.12 -4.48 3.75
C ASP A 74 -9.78 -3.34 4.54
N SER A 75 -9.22 -2.98 5.70
CA SER A 75 -9.70 -1.89 6.55
C SER A 75 -9.57 -0.50 5.89
N LEU A 76 -8.81 -0.36 4.80
CA LEU A 76 -8.73 0.84 3.98
C LEU A 76 -9.87 0.94 2.94
N ALA A 77 -10.64 -0.12 2.71
CA ALA A 77 -11.69 -0.13 1.68
C ALA A 77 -12.94 0.71 1.95
N PRO A 78 -13.42 0.90 3.20
CA PRO A 78 -14.62 1.68 3.46
C PRO A 78 -14.53 3.11 2.93
N LEU A 79 -15.54 3.56 2.20
CA LEU A 79 -15.61 4.93 1.64
C LEU A 79 -15.57 6.03 2.70
N SER A 80 -15.95 5.70 3.94
CA SER A 80 -15.89 6.61 5.09
C SER A 80 -14.51 6.71 5.73
N CYS A 81 -13.51 5.95 5.27
CA CYS A 81 -12.15 6.00 5.79
C CYS A 81 -11.45 7.28 5.33
N SER A 82 -11.53 8.33 6.16
CA SER A 82 -10.94 9.65 5.84
C SER A 82 -9.42 9.60 5.62
N LEU A 83 -8.73 8.65 6.27
CA LEU A 83 -7.30 8.42 6.12
C LEU A 83 -6.89 8.14 4.67
N THR A 84 -7.73 7.44 3.89
CA THR A 84 -7.42 7.08 2.50
C THR A 84 -7.26 8.30 1.59
N TYR A 85 -7.96 9.42 1.88
CA TYR A 85 -7.81 10.65 1.09
C TYR A 85 -6.45 11.31 1.31
N SER A 86 -6.00 11.35 2.57
CA SER A 86 -4.65 11.83 2.93
C SER A 86 -3.58 10.92 2.33
N LEU A 87 -3.76 9.61 2.47
CA LEU A 87 -2.84 8.60 1.95
C LEU A 87 -2.72 8.68 0.42
N ARG A 88 -3.85 8.79 -0.28
CA ARG A 88 -3.87 8.96 -1.74
C ARG A 88 -3.15 10.22 -2.16
N SER A 89 -3.37 11.34 -1.48
CA SER A 89 -2.62 12.57 -1.74
C SER A 89 -1.11 12.33 -1.59
N GLN A 90 -0.68 11.77 -0.47
CA GLN A 90 0.74 11.48 -0.21
C GLN A 90 1.34 10.51 -1.23
N LEU A 91 0.61 9.50 -1.68
CA LEU A 91 1.14 8.47 -2.58
C LEU A 91 1.12 8.87 -4.06
N THR A 92 0.19 9.74 -4.48
CA THR A 92 -0.02 10.04 -5.91
C THR A 92 0.43 11.42 -6.37
N THR A 93 0.70 12.36 -5.44
CA THR A 93 1.08 13.75 -5.78
C THR A 93 2.59 13.98 -5.82
N ARG A 94 3.41 12.93 -5.70
CA ARG A 94 4.87 13.04 -5.68
C ARG A 94 5.42 13.36 -7.06
N LEU A 95 6.47 14.18 -7.07
CA LEU A 95 7.22 14.51 -8.29
C LEU A 95 8.21 13.40 -8.67
N THR A 96 8.57 12.51 -7.74
CA THR A 96 9.54 11.43 -7.92
C THR A 96 8.85 10.06 -7.89
N ASN A 97 9.35 9.11 -8.69
CA ASN A 97 8.85 7.72 -8.74
C ASN A 97 9.65 6.80 -7.81
N ASN A 98 10.18 7.35 -6.71
CA ASN A 98 11.07 6.62 -5.82
C ASN A 98 10.31 5.68 -4.89
N ILE A 99 8.99 5.77 -4.78
CA ILE A 99 8.19 4.90 -3.92
C ILE A 99 7.25 4.05 -4.75
N GLN A 100 7.31 2.75 -4.51
CA GLN A 100 6.34 1.77 -4.98
C GLN A 100 5.50 1.30 -3.79
N SER A 101 4.20 1.52 -3.85
CA SER A 101 3.25 0.98 -2.87
C SER A 101 2.54 -0.24 -3.44
N VAL A 102 2.39 -1.28 -2.64
CA VAL A 102 1.66 -2.49 -3.01
C VAL A 102 0.57 -2.75 -1.97
N PHE A 103 -0.68 -2.72 -2.42
CA PHE A 103 -1.87 -2.95 -1.61
C PHE A 103 -2.30 -4.40 -1.79
N ILE A 104 -2.28 -5.17 -0.69
CA ILE A 104 -2.68 -6.57 -0.67
C ILE A 104 -3.92 -6.68 0.21
N ALA A 105 -5.04 -7.08 -0.39
CA ALA A 105 -6.32 -7.22 0.28
C ALA A 105 -7.18 -8.24 -0.47
N LYS A 106 -8.36 -8.55 0.07
CA LYS A 106 -9.35 -9.37 -0.65
C LYS A 106 -9.88 -8.64 -1.89
N LYS A 107 -10.30 -9.41 -2.89
CA LYS A 107 -10.86 -8.88 -4.14
C LYS A 107 -11.92 -7.81 -3.93
N GLU A 108 -12.87 -8.05 -3.03
CA GLU A 108 -13.98 -7.13 -2.78
C GLU A 108 -13.50 -5.79 -2.20
N ALA A 109 -12.49 -5.83 -1.33
CA ALA A 109 -11.87 -4.63 -0.77
C ALA A 109 -11.09 -3.85 -1.83
N LEU A 110 -10.36 -4.54 -2.71
CA LEU A 110 -9.66 -3.92 -3.83
C LEU A 110 -10.63 -3.28 -4.83
N ASP A 111 -11.73 -3.95 -5.16
CA ASP A 111 -12.77 -3.41 -6.02
C ASP A 111 -13.40 -2.15 -5.42
N LEU A 112 -13.64 -2.13 -4.11
CA LEU A 112 -14.11 -0.93 -3.42
C LEU A 112 -13.06 0.20 -3.44
N MET A 113 -11.78 -0.09 -3.19
CA MET A 113 -10.74 0.94 -3.14
C MET A 113 -10.44 1.56 -4.52
N PHE A 114 -10.40 0.73 -5.57
CA PHE A 114 -9.82 1.11 -6.85
C PHE A 114 -10.82 1.16 -8.01
N ASN A 115 -11.95 0.45 -7.93
CA ASN A 115 -12.96 0.39 -8.99
C ASN A 115 -14.26 1.12 -8.64
N ASN A 116 -14.40 1.68 -7.43
CA ASN A 116 -15.54 2.52 -7.04
C ASN A 116 -15.25 4.01 -7.27
N TYR A 117 -16.07 4.70 -8.05
CA TYR A 117 -15.91 6.12 -8.38
C TYR A 117 -15.93 7.08 -7.18
N SER A 118 -16.47 6.64 -6.04
CA SER A 118 -16.52 7.43 -4.80
C SER A 118 -15.29 7.23 -3.91
N ALA A 119 -14.46 6.23 -4.21
CA ALA A 119 -13.30 5.89 -3.38
C ALA A 119 -12.12 6.85 -3.63
N ALA A 120 -11.32 7.07 -2.59
CA ALA A 120 -10.16 7.94 -2.68
C ALA A 120 -9.16 7.49 -3.75
N PHE A 121 -8.97 6.16 -3.90
CA PHE A 121 -8.00 5.56 -4.80
C PHE A 121 -8.57 5.14 -6.17
N TYR A 122 -9.75 5.62 -6.56
CA TYR A 122 -10.37 5.27 -7.85
C TYR A 122 -9.39 5.43 -9.05
N HIS A 123 -9.16 4.34 -9.79
CA HIS A 123 -8.22 4.24 -10.93
C HIS A 123 -6.77 4.69 -10.66
N SER A 124 -6.32 4.59 -9.41
CA SER A 124 -4.95 4.97 -9.05
C SER A 124 -3.95 3.80 -9.05
N ASN A 125 -4.40 2.56 -9.29
CA ASN A 125 -3.58 1.36 -9.22
C ASN A 125 -3.33 0.65 -10.57
N PHE A 126 -2.40 -0.28 -10.53
CA PHE A 126 -2.23 -1.36 -11.49
C PHE A 126 -2.38 -2.72 -10.79
N SER A 127 -3.36 -3.55 -11.20
CA SER A 127 -3.55 -4.88 -10.60
C SER A 127 -2.61 -5.92 -11.21
N ILE A 128 -1.88 -6.66 -10.37
CA ILE A 128 -0.97 -7.74 -10.80
C ILE A 128 -1.56 -9.14 -10.68
N THR A 129 -2.75 -9.25 -10.08
CA THR A 129 -3.54 -10.47 -9.99
C THR A 129 -4.90 -10.20 -10.65
N GLN A 130 -5.28 -11.03 -11.63
CA GLN A 130 -6.54 -10.91 -12.36
C GLN A 130 -7.36 -12.19 -12.22
#